data_AF-A0A814H317-F1
#
_entry.id   AF-A0A814H317-F1
#
_cell.length_a   1.000
_cell.length_b   1.000
_cell.length_c   1.000
_cell.angle_alpha   90.00
_cell.angle_beta   90.00
_cell.angle_gamma   90.00
#
_symmetry.space_group_name_H-M   'P 1'
#
loop_
_entity.id
_entity.type
_entity.pdbx_description
1 polymer ?
#
loop_
_entity_poly.entity_id
_entity_poly.type
_entity_poly.pdbx_seq_one_letter_code
_entity_poly.pdbx_strand_id
1 'polypeptide(L)'
;MLFLFIFLFSIHLLQSCPLTDEYLSRCHCGILTNGESYIKCDENSLNHIPKFKRSYSYDELILINNNIKNLSSTSFDNIKTIKRINLHGNSLSLIDENLFRLLGNYLEELILTGNNQINSLEFLTRFPLKKLRLLKLNRFNLTNINLEKIFLNMTNLEIVYLNSCQLKQIPHINHIKYLDLEDNFLSNTIFLSTSYYQLNLAHNHISSIILQNNKNLISLNLSKNNLNEFYSLTISNKNLTTLDLSYNHLTSIDWIILNDKLLYLNLSSNYFSTIKLNSFPKSLTSLDLSSNQLKTIEKNLFFQQLNYLNLNLNPFDCDCHLKWLRNLMKKLNTTTWSCSSSDFKCQSNLMPQISIFNITFMKYFSQHGFSIQWSIIDNYQTIDYLQITIDKPYRTSRKISSNQTHAIILNNIELYQYYHICLILIHKYANDKYCQDIFTKTPILNKMKLQETDVILNDDNNNNNEIEINTNDFNDNHLYLLLIGSCIGALLTFILLLTCCYLCYRLHKYKNINEQPIYEQCSQHIHYPIYHSHPTCSHHQIIYNSENISNSTDSSRIDASLSSTTNNPKHIYQTIDSQEYRSLKRQHQQLFELWKESVKQNR
;
A
#
# COMPACT_ATOMS: atom_id res chain seq x y z
N MET A 1 -44.81 -13.71 -44.23
CA MET A 1 -45.25 -12.31 -44.01
C MET A 1 -46.11 -12.16 -42.77
N LEU A 2 -47.28 -12.82 -42.65
CA LEU A 2 -48.13 -12.69 -41.45
C LEU A 2 -47.42 -13.13 -40.15
N PHE A 3 -46.62 -14.21 -40.19
CA PHE A 3 -45.84 -14.68 -39.04
C PHE A 3 -44.69 -13.72 -38.67
N LEU A 4 -44.04 -13.10 -39.66
CA LEU A 4 -42.99 -12.09 -39.43
C LEU A 4 -43.60 -10.79 -38.90
N PHE A 5 -44.81 -10.44 -39.37
CA PHE A 5 -45.56 -9.29 -38.89
C PHE A 5 -46.07 -9.54 -37.48
N ILE A 6 -46.61 -10.71 -37.15
CA ILE A 6 -47.02 -11.09 -35.79
C ILE A 6 -45.80 -11.16 -34.87
N PHE A 7 -44.64 -11.65 -35.34
CA PHE A 7 -43.39 -11.70 -34.56
C PHE A 7 -42.82 -10.29 -34.32
N LEU A 8 -42.77 -9.43 -35.34
CA LEU A 8 -42.35 -8.02 -35.20
C LEU A 8 -43.36 -7.19 -34.40
N PHE A 9 -44.66 -7.45 -34.53
CA PHE A 9 -45.73 -6.79 -33.79
C PHE A 9 -45.80 -7.28 -32.33
N SER A 10 -45.48 -8.55 -32.07
CA SER A 10 -45.31 -9.06 -30.70
C SER A 10 -44.02 -8.56 -30.06
N ILE A 11 -42.92 -8.40 -30.81
CA ILE A 11 -41.71 -7.70 -30.36
C ILE A 11 -42.01 -6.22 -30.06
N HIS A 12 -42.81 -5.54 -30.89
CA HIS A 12 -43.23 -4.15 -30.63
C HIS A 12 -44.22 -4.03 -29.45
N LEU A 13 -45.10 -5.01 -29.24
CA LEU A 13 -45.97 -5.09 -28.06
C LEU A 13 -45.17 -5.41 -26.78
N LEU A 14 -44.09 -6.19 -26.88
CA LEU A 14 -43.10 -6.47 -25.83
C LEU A 14 -42.15 -5.27 -25.58
N GLN A 15 -42.16 -4.25 -26.44
CA GLN A 15 -41.36 -3.02 -26.37
C GLN A 15 -42.17 -1.77 -25.97
N SER A 16 -43.38 -1.92 -25.45
CA SER A 16 -44.11 -0.77 -24.91
C SER A 16 -43.73 -0.55 -23.44
N CYS A 17 -43.05 0.56 -23.18
CA CYS A 17 -42.69 1.00 -21.83
C CYS A 17 -43.96 1.06 -20.96
N PRO A 18 -44.01 0.41 -19.77
CA PRO A 18 -45.25 0.26 -18.98
C PRO A 18 -45.73 1.55 -18.31
N LEU A 19 -45.12 2.68 -18.66
CA LEU A 19 -45.39 4.00 -18.11
C LEU A 19 -46.63 4.65 -18.72
N THR A 20 -47.23 5.57 -17.97
CA THR A 20 -48.28 6.48 -18.47
C THR A 20 -47.72 7.45 -19.52
N ASP A 21 -48.56 7.93 -20.44
CA ASP A 21 -48.11 8.72 -21.60
C ASP A 21 -47.34 9.99 -21.20
N GLU A 22 -47.67 10.54 -20.02
CA GLU A 22 -46.97 11.67 -19.41
C GLU A 22 -45.45 11.44 -19.28
N TYR A 23 -45.02 10.22 -18.96
CA TYR A 23 -43.61 9.91 -18.68
C TYR A 23 -42.86 9.29 -19.87
N LEU A 24 -43.55 8.89 -20.94
CA LEU A 24 -42.92 8.28 -22.12
C LEU A 24 -41.95 9.22 -22.84
N SER A 25 -42.13 10.54 -22.69
CA SER A 25 -41.21 11.55 -23.25
C SER A 25 -39.93 11.75 -22.44
N ARG A 26 -39.92 11.30 -21.18
CA ARG A 26 -38.84 11.54 -20.20
C ARG A 26 -38.11 10.26 -19.81
N CYS A 27 -38.74 9.11 -19.98
CA CYS A 27 -38.24 7.83 -19.52
C CYS A 27 -37.98 6.88 -20.68
N HIS A 28 -36.97 6.05 -20.51
CA HIS A 28 -36.61 4.97 -21.43
C HIS A 28 -36.82 3.62 -20.77
N CYS A 29 -37.39 2.69 -21.52
CA CYS A 29 -37.53 1.30 -21.11
C CYS A 29 -36.74 0.42 -22.07
N GLY A 30 -36.09 -0.62 -21.56
CA GLY A 30 -35.30 -1.52 -22.39
C GLY A 30 -34.98 -2.84 -21.70
N ILE A 31 -34.19 -3.65 -22.39
CA ILE A 31 -33.66 -4.92 -21.91
C ILE A 31 -32.15 -4.87 -22.12
N LEU A 32 -31.40 -5.19 -21.06
CA LEU A 32 -29.96 -5.33 -21.08
C LEU A 32 -29.54 -6.61 -21.83
N THR A 33 -28.27 -6.71 -22.18
CA THR A 33 -27.71 -7.87 -22.90
C THR A 33 -27.80 -9.19 -22.10
N ASN A 34 -27.90 -9.11 -20.78
CA ASN A 34 -28.13 -10.25 -19.89
C ASN A 34 -29.61 -10.67 -19.79
N GLY A 35 -30.51 -10.02 -20.53
CA GLY A 35 -31.94 -10.29 -20.53
C GLY A 35 -32.73 -9.57 -19.44
N GLU A 36 -32.08 -8.78 -18.59
CA GLU A 36 -32.76 -8.02 -17.53
C GLU A 36 -33.42 -6.76 -18.08
N SER A 37 -34.63 -6.50 -17.64
CA SER A 37 -35.44 -5.35 -18.06
C SER A 37 -35.25 -4.15 -17.14
N TYR A 38 -35.17 -2.95 -17.71
CA TYR A 38 -34.94 -1.73 -16.94
C TYR A 38 -35.86 -0.60 -17.38
N ILE A 39 -36.12 0.31 -16.44
CA ILE A 39 -36.77 1.60 -16.65
C ILE A 39 -35.84 2.68 -16.13
N LYS A 40 -35.46 3.63 -17.00
CA LYS A 40 -34.54 4.72 -16.69
C LYS A 40 -35.20 6.07 -16.93
N CYS A 41 -35.19 6.91 -15.92
CA CYS A 41 -35.85 8.22 -15.89
C CYS A 41 -34.95 9.28 -15.23
N ASP A 42 -33.64 9.18 -15.41
CA ASP A 42 -32.65 10.00 -14.71
C ASP A 42 -32.66 11.45 -15.18
N GLU A 43 -32.33 12.40 -14.29
CA GLU A 43 -32.13 13.83 -14.63
C GLU A 43 -33.35 14.52 -15.29
N ASN A 44 -34.56 14.04 -15.00
CA ASN A 44 -35.80 14.51 -15.61
C ASN A 44 -36.61 15.47 -14.72
N SER A 45 -36.01 15.96 -13.64
CA SER A 45 -36.67 16.85 -12.66
C SER A 45 -38.00 16.29 -12.11
N LEU A 46 -38.13 14.97 -12.02
CA LEU A 46 -39.34 14.31 -11.56
C LEU A 46 -39.56 14.58 -10.07
N ASN A 47 -40.79 14.91 -9.68
CA ASN A 47 -41.16 15.12 -8.27
C ASN A 47 -41.78 13.87 -7.61
N HIS A 48 -42.17 12.89 -8.43
CA HIS A 48 -42.85 11.66 -8.02
C HIS A 48 -42.34 10.46 -8.83
N ILE A 49 -42.53 9.25 -8.30
CA ILE A 49 -42.31 8.02 -9.04
C ILE A 49 -43.24 7.99 -10.26
N PRO A 50 -42.75 7.66 -11.48
CA PRO A 50 -43.58 7.51 -12.66
C PRO A 50 -44.74 6.52 -12.45
N LYS A 51 -45.92 6.86 -12.94
CA LYS A 51 -47.10 5.98 -12.83
C LYS A 51 -47.10 4.92 -13.93
N PHE A 52 -47.41 3.67 -13.55
CA PHE A 52 -47.48 2.52 -14.45
C PHE A 52 -48.92 2.26 -14.91
N LYS A 53 -49.14 2.16 -16.23
CA LYS A 53 -50.46 1.91 -16.84
C LYS A 53 -51.00 0.52 -16.53
N ARG A 54 -50.10 -0.46 -16.42
CA ARG A 54 -50.40 -1.87 -16.21
C ARG A 54 -49.39 -2.45 -15.26
N SER A 55 -49.78 -3.53 -14.60
CA SER A 55 -48.85 -4.24 -13.74
C SER A 55 -47.84 -5.03 -14.57
N TYR A 56 -46.56 -4.72 -14.38
CA TYR A 56 -45.45 -5.30 -15.10
C TYR A 56 -44.37 -5.81 -14.14
N SER A 57 -43.61 -6.79 -14.62
CA SER A 57 -42.39 -7.28 -13.99
C SER A 57 -41.22 -6.62 -14.69
N TYR A 58 -40.30 -6.05 -13.91
CA TYR A 58 -39.04 -5.56 -14.44
C TYR A 58 -37.94 -5.69 -13.41
N ASP A 59 -36.69 -5.72 -13.85
CA ASP A 59 -35.57 -6.00 -12.95
C ASP A 59 -35.09 -4.73 -12.25
N GLU A 60 -35.10 -3.59 -12.94
CA GLU A 60 -34.44 -2.37 -12.46
C GLU A 60 -35.22 -1.07 -12.73
N LEU A 61 -35.30 -0.21 -11.72
CA LEU A 61 -35.84 1.15 -11.81
C LEU A 61 -34.78 2.17 -11.42
N ILE A 62 -34.41 3.03 -12.37
CA ILE A 62 -33.38 4.05 -12.24
C ILE A 62 -34.02 5.44 -12.34
N LEU A 63 -33.92 6.20 -11.25
CA LEU A 63 -34.52 7.52 -11.06
C LEU A 63 -33.50 8.50 -10.48
N ILE A 64 -32.26 8.43 -10.94
CA ILE A 64 -31.12 9.19 -10.42
C ILE A 64 -31.29 10.69 -10.69
N ASN A 65 -30.84 11.53 -9.77
CA ASN A 65 -30.77 13.00 -9.92
C ASN A 65 -32.12 13.62 -10.33
N ASN A 66 -33.18 13.23 -9.62
CA ASN A 66 -34.51 13.83 -9.74
C ASN A 66 -34.86 14.66 -8.48
N ASN A 67 -36.07 15.21 -8.43
CA ASN A 67 -36.57 16.05 -7.35
C ASN A 67 -37.58 15.31 -6.45
N ILE A 68 -37.50 13.98 -6.36
CA ILE A 68 -38.44 13.17 -5.59
C ILE A 68 -38.17 13.41 -4.10
N LYS A 69 -39.21 13.77 -3.37
CA LYS A 69 -39.14 14.05 -1.92
C LYS A 69 -39.89 13.03 -1.07
N ASN A 70 -40.99 12.49 -1.59
CA ASN A 70 -41.91 11.67 -0.81
C ASN A 70 -42.12 10.32 -1.49
N LEU A 71 -41.98 9.24 -0.72
CA LEU A 71 -42.34 7.89 -1.10
C LEU A 71 -43.49 7.41 -0.22
N SER A 72 -44.69 7.33 -0.79
CA SER A 72 -45.88 6.76 -0.16
C SER A 72 -45.95 5.24 -0.29
N SER A 73 -46.79 4.59 0.51
CA SER A 73 -47.12 3.15 0.39
C SER A 73 -47.61 2.69 -0.99
N THR A 74 -48.04 3.62 -1.84
CA THR A 74 -48.53 3.37 -3.21
C THR A 74 -47.52 3.73 -4.30
N SER A 75 -46.34 4.23 -3.93
CA SER A 75 -45.34 4.73 -4.90
C SER A 75 -44.82 3.65 -5.85
N PHE A 76 -44.86 2.39 -5.42
CA PHE A 76 -44.48 1.22 -6.19
C PHE A 76 -45.68 0.30 -6.51
N ASP A 77 -46.89 0.84 -6.48
CA ASP A 77 -48.06 0.08 -6.94
C ASP A 77 -47.92 -0.26 -8.43
N ASN A 78 -48.53 -1.39 -8.83
CA ASN A 78 -48.40 -2.00 -10.16
C ASN A 78 -47.01 -2.58 -10.50
N ILE A 79 -46.00 -2.45 -9.63
CA ILE A 79 -44.72 -3.15 -9.76
C ILE A 79 -44.85 -4.56 -9.18
N LYS A 80 -44.87 -5.60 -10.02
CA LYS A 80 -45.07 -7.00 -9.57
C LYS A 80 -43.81 -7.61 -8.98
N THR A 81 -42.70 -7.43 -9.67
CA THR A 81 -41.38 -7.93 -9.27
C THR A 81 -40.38 -6.85 -9.65
N ILE A 82 -39.49 -6.53 -8.72
CA ILE A 82 -38.38 -5.62 -8.96
C ILE A 82 -37.19 -6.06 -8.12
N LYS A 83 -36.01 -6.08 -8.74
CA LYS A 83 -34.77 -6.47 -8.08
C LYS A 83 -33.97 -5.26 -7.63
N ARG A 84 -33.99 -4.17 -8.39
CA ARG A 84 -33.12 -3.01 -8.14
C ARG A 84 -33.88 -1.71 -8.22
N ILE A 85 -33.73 -0.88 -7.19
CA ILE A 85 -34.28 0.48 -7.14
C ILE A 85 -33.15 1.45 -6.85
N ASN A 86 -32.95 2.40 -7.76
CA ASN A 86 -31.96 3.46 -7.61
C ASN A 86 -32.61 4.85 -7.64
N LEU A 87 -32.68 5.46 -6.46
CA LEU A 87 -33.17 6.82 -6.23
C LEU A 87 -32.03 7.75 -5.77
N HIS A 88 -30.79 7.46 -6.15
CA HIS A 88 -29.65 8.30 -5.82
C HIS A 88 -29.83 9.75 -6.33
N GLY A 89 -29.29 10.72 -5.58
CA GLY A 89 -29.35 12.13 -5.99
C GLY A 89 -30.73 12.78 -5.87
N ASN A 90 -31.72 12.06 -5.33
CA ASN A 90 -32.95 12.68 -4.84
C ASN A 90 -32.74 13.26 -3.43
N SER A 91 -33.73 14.00 -2.92
CA SER A 91 -33.70 14.61 -1.59
C SER A 91 -34.90 14.15 -0.78
N LEU A 92 -34.96 12.85 -0.49
CA LEU A 92 -36.11 12.25 0.19
C LEU A 92 -36.28 12.86 1.60
N SER A 93 -37.50 13.28 1.91
CA SER A 93 -37.92 13.83 3.21
C SER A 93 -38.90 12.92 3.94
N LEU A 94 -39.68 12.12 3.22
CA LEU A 94 -40.68 11.24 3.80
C LEU A 94 -40.71 9.89 3.08
N ILE A 95 -40.63 8.81 3.86
CA ILE A 95 -40.71 7.42 3.39
C ILE A 95 -41.73 6.69 4.28
N ASP A 96 -42.81 6.22 3.67
CA ASP A 96 -43.87 5.47 4.34
C ASP A 96 -43.35 4.09 4.81
N GLU A 97 -43.72 3.67 6.03
CA GLU A 97 -43.31 2.38 6.61
C GLU A 97 -43.82 1.16 5.80
N ASN A 98 -44.88 1.33 5.01
CA ASN A 98 -45.48 0.27 4.20
C ASN A 98 -45.04 0.32 2.73
N LEU A 99 -44.03 1.13 2.38
CA LEU A 99 -43.52 1.30 1.02
C LEU A 99 -43.19 -0.03 0.32
N PHE A 100 -42.56 -0.96 1.04
CA PHE A 100 -42.06 -2.22 0.47
C PHE A 100 -43.00 -3.43 0.70
N ARG A 101 -44.27 -3.20 1.06
CA ARG A 101 -45.24 -4.26 1.37
C ARG A 101 -45.37 -5.36 0.30
N LEU A 102 -45.21 -5.02 -0.98
CA LEU A 102 -45.29 -5.95 -2.10
C LEU A 102 -43.92 -6.44 -2.61
N LEU A 103 -42.82 -5.83 -2.15
CA LEU A 103 -41.49 -5.97 -2.76
C LEU A 103 -40.49 -6.80 -1.92
N GLY A 104 -40.83 -7.15 -0.68
CA GLY A 104 -39.89 -7.78 0.27
C GLY A 104 -39.25 -9.10 -0.17
N ASN A 105 -39.87 -9.82 -1.10
CA ASN A 105 -39.36 -11.10 -1.62
C ASN A 105 -38.59 -11.00 -2.95
N TYR A 106 -38.43 -9.79 -3.49
CA TYR A 106 -37.85 -9.58 -4.82
C TYR A 106 -36.67 -8.62 -4.81
N LEU A 107 -36.69 -7.60 -3.94
CA LEU A 107 -35.69 -6.55 -3.95
C LEU A 107 -34.32 -7.08 -3.48
N GLU A 108 -33.32 -6.91 -4.34
CA GLU A 108 -31.93 -7.33 -4.17
C GLU A 108 -31.00 -6.12 -3.95
N GLU A 109 -31.30 -4.96 -4.53
CA GLU A 109 -30.50 -3.74 -4.38
C GLU A 109 -31.38 -2.51 -4.17
N LEU A 110 -31.05 -1.72 -3.15
CA LEU A 110 -31.78 -0.51 -2.80
C LEU A 110 -30.81 0.65 -2.56
N ILE A 111 -30.96 1.72 -3.34
CA ILE A 111 -30.15 2.93 -3.25
C ILE A 111 -31.06 4.13 -3.03
N LEU A 112 -30.91 4.80 -1.89
CA LEU A 112 -31.71 5.95 -1.48
C LEU A 112 -30.82 7.13 -1.09
N THR A 113 -31.28 8.35 -1.37
CA THR A 113 -30.66 9.58 -0.88
C THR A 113 -31.71 10.43 -0.15
N GLY A 114 -31.47 10.63 1.14
CA GLY A 114 -32.31 11.43 2.02
C GLY A 114 -31.94 12.92 2.02
N ASN A 115 -32.58 13.66 2.90
CA ASN A 115 -32.40 15.10 3.10
C ASN A 115 -31.68 15.45 4.42
N ASN A 116 -30.95 14.52 5.03
CA ASN A 116 -30.35 14.62 6.38
C ASN A 116 -31.35 14.73 7.54
N GLN A 117 -32.66 14.59 7.30
CA GLN A 117 -33.69 14.67 8.35
C GLN A 117 -34.41 13.34 8.59
N ILE A 118 -34.35 12.39 7.64
CA ILE A 118 -34.94 11.06 7.83
C ILE A 118 -34.17 10.33 8.93
N ASN A 119 -34.85 10.11 10.06
CA ASN A 119 -34.29 9.52 11.28
C ASN A 119 -34.97 8.19 11.67
N SER A 120 -35.74 7.60 10.77
CA SER A 120 -36.39 6.30 10.93
C SER A 120 -36.12 5.43 9.71
N LEU A 121 -35.89 4.14 9.97
CA LEU A 121 -35.75 3.08 8.96
C LEU A 121 -36.85 2.01 9.10
N GLU A 122 -38.00 2.36 9.68
CA GLU A 122 -39.10 1.40 9.91
C GLU A 122 -39.57 0.73 8.62
N PHE A 123 -39.51 1.46 7.49
CA PHE A 123 -39.80 0.95 6.14
C PHE A 123 -38.95 -0.28 5.74
N LEU A 124 -37.81 -0.50 6.38
CA LEU A 124 -36.97 -1.68 6.18
C LEU A 124 -37.32 -2.86 7.10
N THR A 125 -38.01 -2.60 8.21
CA THR A 125 -38.26 -3.61 9.26
C THR A 125 -39.63 -4.25 9.17
N ARG A 126 -40.66 -3.48 8.79
CA ARG A 126 -42.05 -3.93 8.81
C ARG A 126 -42.32 -5.02 7.78
N PHE A 127 -41.67 -4.91 6.62
CA PHE A 127 -41.65 -5.93 5.57
C PHE A 127 -40.19 -6.25 5.23
N PRO A 128 -39.57 -7.23 5.90
CA PRO A 128 -38.16 -7.52 5.74
C PRO A 128 -37.79 -7.84 4.29
N LEU A 129 -36.76 -7.17 3.77
CA LEU A 129 -36.24 -7.35 2.43
C LEU A 129 -35.28 -8.56 2.39
N LYS A 130 -35.83 -9.78 2.39
CA LYS A 130 -35.05 -11.03 2.59
C LYS A 130 -34.02 -11.33 1.49
N LYS A 131 -34.22 -10.81 0.28
CA LYS A 131 -33.30 -10.97 -0.85
C LYS A 131 -32.29 -9.83 -0.98
N LEU A 132 -32.38 -8.81 -0.13
CA LEU A 132 -31.53 -7.64 -0.23
C LEU A 132 -30.07 -8.03 0.00
N ARG A 133 -29.23 -7.73 -0.98
CA ARG A 133 -27.79 -7.97 -1.00
C ARG A 133 -27.00 -6.68 -0.85
N LEU A 134 -27.51 -5.59 -1.45
CA LEU A 134 -26.89 -4.27 -1.42
C LEU A 134 -27.87 -3.22 -0.88
N LEU A 135 -27.44 -2.49 0.14
CA LEU A 135 -28.16 -1.34 0.67
C LEU A 135 -27.25 -0.11 0.67
N LYS A 136 -27.68 0.96 0.00
CA LYS A 136 -27.01 2.26 0.05
C LYS A 136 -27.97 3.33 0.56
N LEU A 137 -27.64 3.88 1.72
CA LEU A 137 -28.32 5.00 2.33
C LEU A 137 -27.35 6.16 2.37
N ASN A 138 -27.70 7.26 1.71
CA ASN A 138 -26.93 8.50 1.75
C ASN A 138 -27.77 9.61 2.37
N ARG A 139 -27.20 10.44 3.25
CA ARG A 139 -27.90 11.59 3.88
C ARG A 139 -29.13 11.20 4.71
N PHE A 140 -29.01 10.15 5.52
CA PHE A 140 -29.99 9.77 6.55
C PHE A 140 -29.46 10.14 7.93
N ASN A 141 -30.30 10.62 8.84
CA ASN A 141 -29.86 10.86 10.22
C ASN A 141 -29.91 9.55 11.02
N LEU A 142 -28.79 8.83 11.08
CA LEU A 142 -28.72 7.52 11.73
C LEU A 142 -28.16 7.57 13.16
N THR A 143 -28.03 8.76 13.79
CA THR A 143 -27.33 8.92 15.07
C THR A 143 -27.87 8.05 16.21
N ASN A 144 -29.19 7.84 16.23
CA ASN A 144 -29.90 7.14 17.31
C ASN A 144 -30.57 5.85 16.84
N ILE A 145 -30.17 5.30 15.69
CA ILE A 145 -30.79 4.10 15.12
C ILE A 145 -29.94 2.87 15.48
N ASN A 146 -30.59 1.87 16.07
CA ASN A 146 -29.95 0.58 16.31
C ASN A 146 -29.91 -0.25 15.01
N LEU A 147 -28.85 -0.06 14.22
CA LEU A 147 -28.68 -0.72 12.92
C LEU A 147 -28.55 -2.24 13.01
N GLU A 148 -28.01 -2.77 14.11
CA GLU A 148 -27.93 -4.22 14.34
C GLU A 148 -29.34 -4.85 14.32
N LYS A 149 -30.29 -4.21 15.00
CA LYS A 149 -31.70 -4.65 15.01
C LYS A 149 -32.37 -4.49 13.65
N ILE A 150 -32.10 -3.39 12.92
CA ILE A 150 -32.69 -3.15 11.60
C ILE A 150 -32.26 -4.24 10.60
N PHE A 151 -30.98 -4.61 10.61
CA PHE A 151 -30.43 -5.53 9.62
C PHE A 151 -30.49 -7.00 10.03
N LEU A 152 -30.93 -7.32 11.25
CA LEU A 152 -31.01 -8.69 11.78
C LEU A 152 -31.71 -9.69 10.84
N ASN A 153 -32.78 -9.26 10.18
CA ASN A 153 -33.59 -10.13 9.30
C ASN A 153 -33.17 -10.10 7.82
N MET A 154 -32.16 -9.32 7.45
CA MET A 154 -31.66 -9.22 6.06
C MET A 154 -30.51 -10.19 5.85
N THR A 155 -30.80 -11.49 5.90
CA THR A 155 -29.77 -12.54 5.96
C THR A 155 -28.86 -12.65 4.73
N ASN A 156 -29.27 -12.10 3.58
CA ASN A 156 -28.50 -12.08 2.34
C ASN A 156 -27.71 -10.77 2.14
N LEU A 157 -27.78 -9.84 3.09
CA LEU A 157 -27.12 -8.54 2.98
C LEU A 157 -25.61 -8.75 3.01
N GLU A 158 -24.92 -8.25 1.99
CA GLU A 158 -23.46 -8.40 1.85
C GLU A 158 -22.75 -7.05 1.84
N ILE A 159 -23.39 -6.02 1.30
CA ILE A 159 -22.79 -4.73 0.98
C ILE A 159 -23.66 -3.61 1.52
N VAL A 160 -23.08 -2.79 2.40
CA VAL A 160 -23.78 -1.67 3.02
C VAL A 160 -22.97 -0.37 2.88
N TYR A 161 -23.62 0.67 2.39
CA TYR A 161 -23.09 2.03 2.31
C TYR A 161 -23.96 2.96 3.17
N LEU A 162 -23.37 3.64 4.14
CA LEU A 162 -24.03 4.60 5.03
C LEU A 162 -23.29 5.95 4.98
N ASN A 163 -23.26 6.56 3.80
CA ASN A 163 -22.51 7.79 3.55
C ASN A 163 -23.27 9.04 4.02
N SER A 164 -22.58 10.03 4.60
CA SER A 164 -23.22 11.26 5.07
C SER A 164 -24.36 10.99 6.07
N CYS A 165 -24.25 9.92 6.86
CA CYS A 165 -25.33 9.43 7.73
C CYS A 165 -25.26 9.95 9.17
N GLN A 166 -24.35 10.91 9.42
CA GLN A 166 -24.12 11.55 10.71
C GLN A 166 -23.69 10.59 11.83
N LEU A 167 -23.18 9.41 11.48
CA LEU A 167 -22.76 8.40 12.45
C LEU A 167 -21.57 8.91 13.28
N LYS A 168 -21.62 8.70 14.60
CA LYS A 168 -20.52 9.05 15.52
C LYS A 168 -19.66 7.85 15.91
N GLN A 169 -20.19 6.64 15.72
CA GLN A 169 -19.55 5.38 16.05
C GLN A 169 -19.78 4.37 14.92
N ILE A 170 -18.84 3.42 14.76
CA ILE A 170 -18.95 2.36 13.77
C ILE A 170 -20.05 1.39 14.24
N PRO A 171 -21.09 1.11 13.42
CA PRO A 171 -22.16 0.22 13.82
C PRO A 171 -21.70 -1.24 13.87
N HIS A 172 -22.23 -2.00 14.82
CA HIS A 172 -22.00 -3.43 14.95
C HIS A 172 -22.92 -4.22 14.01
N ILE A 173 -22.44 -4.55 12.80
CA ILE A 173 -23.22 -5.30 11.80
C ILE A 173 -22.44 -6.56 11.40
N ASN A 174 -22.67 -7.64 12.14
CA ASN A 174 -21.90 -8.87 12.02
C ASN A 174 -22.62 -9.87 11.08
N HIS A 175 -22.39 -9.74 9.77
CA HIS A 175 -22.75 -10.72 8.73
C HIS A 175 -22.42 -10.20 7.32
N ILE A 176 -22.23 -8.88 7.18
CA ILE A 176 -21.88 -8.24 5.91
C ILE A 176 -20.38 -8.32 5.61
N LYS A 177 -20.05 -8.24 4.33
CA LYS A 177 -18.68 -8.35 3.78
C LYS A 177 -18.06 -6.99 3.51
N TYR A 178 -18.86 -6.03 3.07
CA TYR A 178 -18.43 -4.69 2.69
C TYR A 178 -19.21 -3.65 3.48
N LEU A 179 -18.49 -2.75 4.16
CA LEU A 179 -19.09 -1.63 4.88
C LEU A 179 -18.39 -0.33 4.50
N ASP A 180 -19.16 0.62 4.02
CA ASP A 180 -18.72 1.98 3.71
C ASP A 180 -19.42 3.00 4.61
N LEU A 181 -18.61 3.73 5.37
CA LEU A 181 -19.00 4.77 6.30
C LEU A 181 -18.31 6.10 5.95
N GLU A 182 -17.95 6.31 4.69
CA GLU A 182 -17.35 7.57 4.25
C GLU A 182 -18.27 8.77 4.56
N ASP A 183 -17.66 9.90 4.90
CA ASP A 183 -18.36 11.16 5.20
C ASP A 183 -19.30 11.02 6.40
N ASN A 184 -18.76 10.68 7.56
CA ASN A 184 -19.50 10.63 8.82
C ASN A 184 -18.73 11.41 9.90
N PHE A 185 -19.20 11.35 11.14
CA PHE A 185 -18.58 11.99 12.30
C PHE A 185 -17.87 10.98 13.21
N LEU A 186 -17.33 9.90 12.63
CA LEU A 186 -16.65 8.86 13.40
C LEU A 186 -15.39 9.44 14.05
N SER A 187 -15.17 9.14 15.32
CA SER A 187 -14.01 9.57 16.11
C SER A 187 -13.55 8.42 17.00
N ASN A 188 -12.33 8.49 17.55
CA ASN A 188 -11.67 7.50 18.42
C ASN A 188 -12.44 6.19 18.63
N THR A 189 -12.12 5.16 17.85
CA THR A 189 -12.89 3.90 17.86
C THR A 189 -12.02 2.70 18.20
N ILE A 190 -12.43 1.94 19.22
CA ILE A 190 -12.06 0.54 19.35
C ILE A 190 -13.14 -0.27 18.62
N PHE A 191 -12.74 -1.00 17.59
CA PHE A 191 -13.67 -1.76 16.79
C PHE A 191 -13.33 -3.24 16.82
N LEU A 192 -14.30 -4.03 17.28
CA LEU A 192 -14.26 -5.48 17.24
C LEU A 192 -15.15 -5.95 16.10
N SER A 193 -14.56 -6.53 15.07
CA SER A 193 -15.32 -7.29 14.08
C SER A 193 -14.47 -8.33 13.40
N THR A 194 -15.09 -9.46 13.07
CA THR A 194 -14.48 -10.59 12.35
C THR A 194 -15.02 -10.75 10.93
N SER A 195 -16.07 -10.02 10.51
CA SER A 195 -16.81 -10.31 9.26
C SER A 195 -16.33 -9.55 8.03
N TYR A 196 -15.83 -8.32 8.17
CA TYR A 196 -15.60 -7.46 7.02
C TYR A 196 -14.37 -7.89 6.19
N TYR A 197 -14.56 -7.93 4.87
CA TYR A 197 -13.50 -8.03 3.88
C TYR A 197 -13.00 -6.66 3.43
N GLN A 198 -13.89 -5.67 3.39
CA GLN A 198 -13.56 -4.30 3.00
C GLN A 198 -14.26 -3.32 3.93
N LEU A 199 -13.51 -2.33 4.40
CA LEU A 199 -14.00 -1.32 5.33
C LEU A 199 -13.52 0.06 4.85
N ASN A 200 -14.47 0.92 4.48
CA ASN A 200 -14.21 2.31 4.13
C ASN A 200 -14.63 3.23 5.27
N LEU A 201 -13.66 3.92 5.87
CA LEU A 201 -13.80 4.91 6.94
C LEU A 201 -13.27 6.28 6.51
N ALA A 202 -13.19 6.52 5.20
CA ALA A 202 -12.65 7.77 4.67
C ALA A 202 -13.48 8.98 5.12
N HIS A 203 -12.87 10.17 5.12
CA HIS A 203 -13.58 11.43 5.38
C HIS A 203 -14.37 11.41 6.70
N ASN A 204 -13.66 11.16 7.80
CA ASN A 204 -14.21 11.12 9.15
C ASN A 204 -13.33 11.95 10.09
N HIS A 205 -13.54 11.85 11.41
CA HIS A 205 -12.78 12.57 12.43
C HIS A 205 -11.93 11.62 13.30
N ILE A 206 -11.45 10.52 12.73
CA ILE A 206 -10.72 9.49 13.46
C ILE A 206 -9.29 9.98 13.74
N SER A 207 -8.97 10.18 15.01
CA SER A 207 -7.60 10.48 15.47
C SER A 207 -6.83 9.26 15.97
N SER A 208 -7.54 8.20 16.37
CA SER A 208 -6.95 6.91 16.73
C SER A 208 -7.94 5.78 16.44
N ILE A 209 -7.43 4.63 16.01
CA ILE A 209 -8.24 3.45 15.72
C ILE A 209 -7.54 2.18 16.17
N ILE A 210 -8.32 1.25 16.74
CA ILE A 210 -7.87 -0.08 17.11
C ILE A 210 -8.82 -1.10 16.47
N LEU A 211 -8.32 -1.89 15.52
CA LEU A 211 -9.10 -2.96 14.89
C LEU A 211 -8.72 -4.30 15.51
N GLN A 212 -9.57 -4.83 16.37
CA GLN A 212 -9.41 -6.14 16.98
C GLN A 212 -10.20 -7.21 16.21
N ASN A 213 -9.62 -8.41 16.14
CA ASN A 213 -10.25 -9.61 15.54
C ASN A 213 -10.62 -9.52 14.05
N ASN A 214 -10.08 -8.55 13.31
CA ASN A 214 -10.37 -8.26 11.91
C ASN A 214 -9.75 -9.25 10.90
N LYS A 215 -9.71 -10.56 11.19
CA LYS A 215 -8.93 -11.57 10.43
C LYS A 215 -9.22 -11.65 8.93
N ASN A 216 -10.42 -11.28 8.49
CA ASN A 216 -10.86 -11.39 7.09
C ASN A 216 -10.66 -10.10 6.27
N LEU A 217 -10.24 -9.01 6.92
CA LEU A 217 -10.09 -7.71 6.26
C LEU A 217 -8.98 -7.75 5.21
N ILE A 218 -9.33 -7.36 3.99
CA ILE A 218 -8.46 -7.30 2.79
C ILE A 218 -8.21 -5.84 2.39
N SER A 219 -9.21 -4.97 2.57
CA SER A 219 -9.11 -3.55 2.25
C SER A 219 -9.54 -2.65 3.40
N LEU A 220 -8.72 -1.65 3.69
CA LEU A 220 -9.01 -0.62 4.68
C LEU A 220 -8.70 0.75 4.11
N ASN A 221 -9.72 1.61 4.07
CA ASN A 221 -9.56 3.01 3.71
C ASN A 221 -9.79 3.89 4.95
N LEU A 222 -8.75 4.61 5.36
CA LEU A 222 -8.71 5.56 6.46
C LEU A 222 -8.33 6.96 5.96
N SER A 223 -8.43 7.22 4.65
CA SER A 223 -8.04 8.50 4.07
C SER A 223 -8.89 9.66 4.60
N LYS A 224 -8.34 10.89 4.57
CA LYS A 224 -9.06 12.11 5.00
C LYS A 224 -9.60 12.00 6.43
N ASN A 225 -8.74 11.57 7.35
CA ASN A 225 -9.01 11.53 8.78
C ASN A 225 -7.99 12.42 9.52
N ASN A 226 -8.00 12.36 10.86
CA ASN A 226 -7.15 13.17 11.73
C ASN A 226 -6.04 12.32 12.38
N LEU A 227 -5.55 11.27 11.70
CA LEU A 227 -4.56 10.35 12.28
C LEU A 227 -3.19 11.02 12.36
N ASN A 228 -2.65 11.14 13.58
CA ASN A 228 -1.27 11.60 13.82
C ASN A 228 -0.29 10.43 13.90
N GLU A 229 -0.77 9.27 14.34
CA GLU A 229 0.03 8.05 14.51
C GLU A 229 -0.77 6.82 14.06
N PHE A 230 -0.04 5.77 13.66
CA PHE A 230 -0.61 4.50 13.23
C PHE A 230 0.15 3.34 13.89
N TYR A 231 -0.49 2.66 14.84
CA TYR A 231 0.19 1.74 15.77
C TYR A 231 0.00 0.26 15.41
N SER A 232 0.84 -0.62 15.97
CA SER A 232 0.78 -2.07 15.76
C SER A 232 -0.52 -2.72 16.18
N LEU A 233 -1.08 -2.25 17.30
CA LEU A 233 -2.37 -2.71 17.82
C LEU A 233 -3.54 -2.35 16.89
N THR A 234 -3.33 -1.44 15.94
CA THR A 234 -4.35 -1.01 14.98
C THR A 234 -4.60 -2.04 13.88
N ILE A 235 -3.59 -2.81 13.47
CA ILE A 235 -3.71 -3.87 12.46
C ILE A 235 -2.93 -5.10 12.95
N SER A 236 -3.64 -6.02 13.61
CA SER A 236 -3.13 -7.39 13.82
C SER A 236 -3.49 -8.33 12.65
N ASN A 237 -4.07 -7.79 11.59
CA ASN A 237 -4.57 -8.56 10.45
C ASN A 237 -3.42 -9.01 9.53
N LYS A 238 -3.44 -10.29 9.13
CA LYS A 238 -2.43 -10.92 8.25
C LYS A 238 -2.85 -11.08 6.78
N ASN A 239 -3.99 -10.50 6.41
CA ASN A 239 -4.64 -10.66 5.11
C ASN A 239 -4.85 -9.34 4.33
N LEU A 240 -4.52 -8.19 4.94
CA LEU A 240 -4.77 -6.88 4.36
C LEU A 240 -3.83 -6.65 3.19
N THR A 241 -4.39 -6.46 2.01
CA THR A 241 -3.65 -6.24 0.76
C THR A 241 -3.66 -4.79 0.33
N THR A 242 -4.64 -4.01 0.79
CA THR A 242 -4.80 -2.59 0.42
C THR A 242 -5.05 -1.73 1.65
N LEU A 243 -4.24 -0.68 1.81
CA LEU A 243 -4.34 0.27 2.91
C LEU A 243 -4.21 1.70 2.36
N ASP A 244 -5.23 2.51 2.59
CA ASP A 244 -5.19 3.94 2.29
C ASP A 244 -5.20 4.76 3.58
N LEU A 245 -4.13 5.52 3.80
CA LEU A 245 -3.90 6.43 4.91
C LEU A 245 -3.66 7.87 4.41
N SER A 246 -4.02 8.18 3.17
CA SER A 246 -3.78 9.49 2.57
C SER A 246 -4.58 10.60 3.24
N TYR A 247 -4.13 11.85 3.10
CA TYR A 247 -4.81 13.01 3.69
C TYR A 247 -5.03 12.86 5.21
N ASN A 248 -3.97 12.47 5.92
CA ASN A 248 -3.94 12.43 7.39
C ASN A 248 -2.83 13.37 7.89
N HIS A 249 -2.42 13.22 9.14
CA HIS A 249 -1.40 14.03 9.79
C HIS A 249 -0.18 13.19 10.20
N LEU A 250 0.07 12.08 9.49
CA LEU A 250 1.16 11.15 9.81
C LEU A 250 2.51 11.78 9.49
N THR A 251 3.45 11.67 10.42
CA THR A 251 4.85 12.08 10.23
C THR A 251 5.79 10.88 10.09
N SER A 252 5.36 9.71 10.58
CA SER A 252 6.07 8.45 10.46
C SER A 252 5.10 7.27 10.53
N ILE A 253 5.56 6.10 10.11
CA ILE A 253 4.86 4.83 10.27
C ILE A 253 5.89 3.76 10.67
N ASP A 254 5.50 2.84 11.55
CA ASP A 254 6.31 1.67 11.83
C ASP A 254 6.00 0.59 10.80
N TRP A 255 6.92 0.35 9.87
CA TRP A 255 6.72 -0.60 8.78
C TRP A 255 6.54 -2.05 9.25
N ILE A 256 7.06 -2.39 10.44
CA ILE A 256 6.99 -3.74 11.01
C ILE A 256 5.54 -4.17 11.29
N ILE A 257 4.66 -3.19 11.53
CA ILE A 257 3.27 -3.46 11.87
C ILE A 257 2.43 -3.85 10.66
N LEU A 258 2.91 -3.51 9.47
CA LEU A 258 2.24 -3.81 8.22
C LEU A 258 2.49 -5.27 7.87
N ASN A 259 1.43 -5.97 7.51
CA ASN A 259 1.50 -7.40 7.26
C ASN A 259 2.20 -7.72 5.92
N ASP A 260 2.77 -8.92 5.83
CA ASP A 260 3.51 -9.42 4.67
C ASP A 260 2.66 -9.70 3.42
N LYS A 261 1.34 -9.42 3.40
CA LYS A 261 0.50 -9.50 2.19
C LYS A 261 0.08 -8.13 1.65
N LEU A 262 0.52 -7.03 2.25
CA LEU A 262 0.17 -5.69 1.80
C LEU A 262 0.77 -5.41 0.41
N LEU A 263 -0.09 -5.18 -0.58
CA LEU A 263 0.31 -4.94 -1.98
C LEU A 263 0.29 -3.45 -2.33
N TYR A 264 -0.69 -2.72 -1.81
CA TYR A 264 -0.92 -1.29 -2.08
C TYR A 264 -0.99 -0.50 -0.79
N LEU A 265 -0.19 0.57 -0.72
CA LEU A 265 -0.17 1.51 0.39
C LEU A 265 -0.18 2.95 -0.15
N ASN A 266 -1.16 3.72 0.31
CA ASN A 266 -1.25 5.15 0.02
C ASN A 266 -1.01 5.97 1.30
N LEU A 267 0.07 6.73 1.30
CA LEU A 267 0.49 7.66 2.37
C LEU A 267 0.55 9.10 1.85
N SER A 268 -0.05 9.38 0.68
CA SER A 268 -0.02 10.71 0.08
C SER A 268 -0.68 11.77 0.95
N SER A 269 -0.29 13.03 0.78
CA SER A 269 -0.87 14.17 1.52
C SER A 269 -0.80 13.98 3.04
N ASN A 270 0.39 13.65 3.54
CA ASN A 270 0.72 13.57 4.97
C ASN A 270 1.92 14.51 5.26
N TYR A 271 2.57 14.35 6.40
CA TYR A 271 3.70 15.19 6.84
C TYR A 271 5.01 14.40 6.98
N PHE A 272 5.23 13.39 6.15
CA PHE A 272 6.48 12.61 6.18
C PHE A 272 7.66 13.48 5.72
N SER A 273 8.65 13.68 6.58
CA SER A 273 9.90 14.37 6.25
C SER A 273 11.07 13.42 5.97
N THR A 274 11.00 12.19 6.49
CA THR A 274 11.97 11.11 6.27
C THR A 274 11.26 9.77 6.19
N ILE A 275 11.92 8.78 5.60
CA ILE A 275 11.45 7.39 5.55
C ILE A 275 12.47 6.53 6.29
N LYS A 276 12.08 5.94 7.43
CA LYS A 276 12.92 4.97 8.13
C LYS A 276 12.95 3.67 7.33
N LEU A 277 14.13 3.29 6.84
CA LEU A 277 14.32 2.17 5.91
C LEU A 277 14.23 0.76 6.53
N ASN A 278 13.76 0.64 7.77
CA ASN A 278 13.79 -0.63 8.47
C ASN A 278 12.43 -1.33 8.31
N SER A 279 12.46 -2.49 7.64
CA SER A 279 11.37 -3.47 7.62
C SER A 279 10.14 -3.14 6.74
N PHE A 280 10.34 -2.72 5.48
CA PHE A 280 9.23 -2.63 4.54
C PHE A 280 8.53 -3.98 4.31
N PRO A 281 7.21 -3.98 4.03
CA PRO A 281 6.49 -5.20 3.66
C PRO A 281 7.04 -5.74 2.34
N LYS A 282 7.55 -6.97 2.35
CA LYS A 282 8.19 -7.57 1.16
C LYS A 282 7.24 -7.69 -0.03
N SER A 283 5.94 -7.82 0.21
CA SER A 283 4.92 -7.95 -0.83
C SER A 283 4.46 -6.62 -1.43
N LEU A 284 4.89 -5.48 -0.88
CA LEU A 284 4.42 -4.18 -1.37
C LEU A 284 4.92 -3.96 -2.81
N THR A 285 3.98 -3.66 -3.70
CA THR A 285 4.23 -3.42 -5.13
C THR A 285 3.84 -2.01 -5.55
N SER A 286 2.95 -1.34 -4.82
CA SER A 286 2.50 0.02 -5.11
C SER A 286 2.55 0.88 -3.86
N LEU A 287 3.29 1.99 -3.93
CA LEU A 287 3.46 2.94 -2.85
C LEU A 287 3.24 4.37 -3.35
N ASP A 288 2.31 5.08 -2.71
CA ASP A 288 2.12 6.52 -2.94
C ASP A 288 2.57 7.32 -1.70
N LEU A 289 3.54 8.20 -1.89
CA LEU A 289 4.09 9.12 -0.89
C LEU A 289 4.04 10.57 -1.40
N SER A 290 3.22 10.86 -2.42
CA SER A 290 3.11 12.20 -2.98
C SER A 290 2.57 13.21 -1.97
N SER A 291 2.84 14.50 -2.20
CA SER A 291 2.37 15.60 -1.34
C SER A 291 2.79 15.44 0.12
N ASN A 292 4.06 15.07 0.34
CA ASN A 292 4.68 14.99 1.67
C ASN A 292 5.80 16.05 1.79
N GLN A 293 6.63 15.95 2.83
CA GLN A 293 7.72 16.89 3.10
C GLN A 293 9.11 16.26 2.90
N LEU A 294 9.20 15.25 2.03
CA LEU A 294 10.44 14.52 1.79
C LEU A 294 11.44 15.40 1.03
N LYS A 295 12.61 15.61 1.64
CA LYS A 295 13.75 16.29 0.98
C LYS A 295 14.73 15.32 0.35
N THR A 296 14.85 14.12 0.90
CA THR A 296 15.73 13.07 0.40
C THR A 296 15.16 11.69 0.73
N ILE A 297 15.63 10.67 0.02
CA ILE A 297 15.32 9.26 0.26
C ILE A 297 16.64 8.50 0.17
N GLU A 298 16.94 7.75 1.22
CA GLU A 298 18.11 6.87 1.24
C GLU A 298 17.92 5.70 0.26
N LYS A 299 19.00 5.33 -0.42
CA LYS A 299 18.98 4.22 -1.38
C LYS A 299 18.68 2.90 -0.65
N ASN A 300 17.61 2.22 -1.07
CA ASN A 300 17.24 0.91 -0.56
C ASN A 300 16.81 0.00 -1.72
N LEU A 301 17.17 -1.29 -1.63
CA LEU A 301 16.78 -2.30 -2.63
C LEU A 301 15.26 -2.49 -2.71
N PHE A 302 14.53 -2.23 -1.63
CA PHE A 302 13.07 -2.28 -1.58
C PHE A 302 12.40 -1.45 -2.70
N PHE A 303 12.92 -0.28 -3.05
CA PHE A 303 12.27 0.52 -4.08
C PHE A 303 12.37 -0.11 -5.48
N GLN A 304 13.26 -1.08 -5.69
CA GLN A 304 13.44 -1.77 -6.97
C GLN A 304 12.37 -2.85 -7.23
N GLN A 305 11.69 -3.36 -6.20
CA GLN A 305 10.61 -4.34 -6.36
C GLN A 305 9.24 -3.70 -6.60
N LEU A 306 9.12 -2.37 -6.44
CA LEU A 306 7.87 -1.67 -6.66
C LEU A 306 7.55 -1.65 -8.16
N ASN A 307 6.29 -1.89 -8.49
CA ASN A 307 5.73 -1.66 -9.83
C ASN A 307 5.31 -0.19 -9.99
N TYR A 308 4.87 0.43 -8.90
CA TYR A 308 4.41 1.81 -8.85
C TYR A 308 4.96 2.52 -7.62
N LEU A 309 5.51 3.71 -7.84
CA LEU A 309 6.01 4.60 -6.81
C LEU A 309 5.65 6.05 -7.18
N ASN A 310 4.86 6.71 -6.37
CA ASN A 310 4.54 8.13 -6.58
C ASN A 310 5.20 8.99 -5.49
N LEU A 311 6.04 9.93 -5.92
CA LEU A 311 6.77 10.84 -5.04
C LEU A 311 6.52 12.31 -5.37
N ASN A 312 5.56 12.60 -6.26
CA ASN A 312 5.26 13.96 -6.69
C ASN A 312 4.98 14.90 -5.51
N LEU A 313 5.16 16.20 -5.75
CA LEU A 313 4.80 17.24 -4.78
C LEU A 313 5.53 17.08 -3.42
N ASN A 314 6.75 16.55 -3.45
CA ASN A 314 7.69 16.57 -2.34
C ASN A 314 8.82 17.57 -2.62
N PRO A 315 9.32 18.29 -1.61
CA PRO A 315 10.38 19.28 -1.77
C PRO A 315 11.77 18.64 -1.84
N PHE A 316 12.01 17.77 -2.83
CA PHE A 316 13.29 17.06 -2.95
C PHE A 316 14.47 18.00 -3.26
N ASP A 317 15.56 17.81 -2.52
CA ASP A 317 16.85 18.38 -2.82
C ASP A 317 17.49 17.50 -3.92
N CYS A 318 17.25 17.85 -5.20
CA CYS A 318 17.64 17.04 -6.38
C CYS A 318 19.17 17.01 -6.63
N ASP A 319 19.95 16.53 -5.66
CA ASP A 319 21.40 16.50 -5.69
C ASP A 319 21.97 15.12 -6.08
N CYS A 320 23.28 14.93 -5.92
CA CYS A 320 23.93 13.65 -6.23
C CYS A 320 23.42 12.47 -5.38
N HIS A 321 22.91 12.71 -4.17
CA HIS A 321 22.39 11.66 -3.29
C HIS A 321 21.09 11.06 -3.85
N LEU A 322 20.29 11.82 -4.58
CA LEU A 322 19.05 11.35 -5.22
C LEU A 322 19.24 10.83 -6.66
N LYS A 323 20.48 10.80 -7.18
CA LYS A 323 20.76 10.32 -8.54
C LYS A 323 20.32 8.87 -8.76
N TRP A 324 20.44 8.01 -7.76
CA TRP A 324 19.97 6.62 -7.85
C TRP A 324 18.45 6.56 -8.06
N LEU A 325 17.70 7.44 -7.40
CA LEU A 325 16.25 7.50 -7.47
C LEU A 325 15.83 7.92 -8.89
N ARG A 326 16.53 8.87 -9.51
CA ARG A 326 16.31 9.21 -10.92
C ARG A 326 16.40 8.01 -11.86
N ASN A 327 17.44 7.20 -11.67
CA ASN A 327 17.65 6.03 -12.50
C ASN A 327 16.57 4.97 -12.25
N LEU A 328 16.09 4.85 -11.01
CA LEU A 328 14.97 3.98 -10.68
C LEU A 328 13.67 4.48 -11.33
N MET A 329 13.31 5.76 -11.17
CA MET A 329 12.07 6.32 -11.70
C MET A 329 11.96 6.19 -13.22
N LYS A 330 13.08 6.32 -13.95
CA LYS A 330 13.14 6.04 -15.40
C LYS A 330 12.79 4.59 -15.77
N LYS A 331 13.08 3.63 -14.89
CA LYS A 331 12.77 2.21 -15.14
C LYS A 331 11.29 1.91 -14.87
N LEU A 332 10.68 2.62 -13.95
CA LEU A 332 9.33 2.30 -13.47
C LEU A 332 8.20 2.76 -14.40
N ASN A 333 8.46 3.53 -15.46
CA ASN A 333 7.57 3.94 -16.58
C ASN A 333 6.16 4.52 -16.26
N THR A 334 5.67 4.43 -15.02
CA THR A 334 4.32 4.76 -14.56
C THR A 334 4.35 5.74 -13.38
N THR A 335 5.53 6.29 -13.09
CA THR A 335 5.82 6.99 -11.83
C THR A 335 6.06 8.47 -12.07
N THR A 336 5.65 9.28 -11.11
CA THR A 336 5.75 10.73 -11.18
C THR A 336 6.54 11.27 -9.99
N TRP A 337 7.56 12.07 -10.29
CA TRP A 337 8.36 12.82 -9.32
C TRP A 337 8.91 14.10 -9.94
N SER A 338 9.24 15.08 -9.11
CA SER A 338 9.68 16.41 -9.52
C SER A 338 11.19 16.58 -9.32
N CYS A 339 11.99 16.00 -10.21
CA CYS A 339 13.39 16.38 -10.39
C CYS A 339 13.77 16.21 -11.87
N SER A 340 14.09 17.31 -12.55
CA SER A 340 14.52 17.33 -13.94
C SER A 340 15.98 16.88 -14.07
N SER A 341 16.40 16.53 -15.29
CA SER A 341 17.78 16.14 -15.57
C SER A 341 18.80 17.23 -15.27
N SER A 342 18.39 18.49 -15.36
CA SER A 342 19.19 19.68 -15.07
C SER A 342 19.27 19.99 -13.58
N ASP A 343 18.37 19.46 -12.76
CA ASP A 343 18.36 19.69 -11.31
C ASP A 343 19.44 18.86 -10.63
N PHE A 344 19.68 17.64 -11.15
CA PHE A 344 20.82 16.78 -10.82
C PHE A 344 22.13 17.34 -11.36
N LYS A 345 22.50 18.53 -10.90
CA LYS A 345 23.87 18.98 -10.94
C LYS A 345 24.58 18.18 -9.87
N CYS A 346 25.11 17.02 -10.26
CA CYS A 346 26.37 16.56 -9.66
C CYS A 346 27.39 17.63 -10.03
N GLN A 347 27.38 18.72 -9.30
CA GLN A 347 28.46 19.64 -9.34
C GLN A 347 29.61 18.81 -8.75
N SER A 348 30.49 18.30 -9.61
CA SER A 348 31.85 17.91 -9.23
C SER A 348 32.56 19.02 -8.46
N ASN A 349 31.99 20.24 -8.54
CA ASN A 349 32.29 21.44 -7.82
C ASN A 349 31.02 22.01 -7.16
N LEU A 350 30.39 21.33 -6.20
CA LEU A 350 29.77 22.11 -5.13
C LEU A 350 30.97 22.72 -4.44
N MET A 351 31.45 23.85 -5.00
CA MET A 351 32.37 24.72 -4.31
C MET A 351 31.72 24.89 -2.95
N PRO A 352 32.44 24.52 -1.88
CA PRO A 352 31.82 24.60 -0.58
C PRO A 352 31.37 26.05 -0.41
N GLN A 353 30.32 26.31 0.36
CA GLN A 353 30.06 27.70 0.80
C GLN A 353 31.29 28.28 1.53
N ILE A 354 32.23 27.42 1.87
CA ILE A 354 33.59 27.67 2.33
C ILE A 354 34.57 27.42 1.16
N SER A 355 35.05 28.46 0.47
CA SER A 355 35.99 28.39 -0.67
C SER A 355 37.43 27.93 -0.31
N ILE A 356 37.56 26.84 0.47
CA ILE A 356 38.78 26.51 1.23
C ILE A 356 39.26 25.08 0.97
N PHE A 357 38.52 24.22 0.28
CA PHE A 357 38.90 22.82 0.09
C PHE A 357 39.01 22.46 -1.39
N ASN A 358 40.22 22.13 -1.86
CA ASN A 358 40.47 21.61 -3.20
C ASN A 358 40.93 20.15 -3.10
N ILE A 359 40.08 19.24 -3.57
CA ILE A 359 40.40 17.81 -3.68
C ILE A 359 40.83 17.56 -5.12
N THR A 360 42.14 17.45 -5.35
CA THR A 360 42.67 17.03 -6.65
C THR A 360 42.78 15.50 -6.68
N PHE A 361 42.08 14.87 -7.63
CA PHE A 361 41.88 13.42 -7.65
C PHE A 361 43.16 12.58 -7.74
N MET A 362 43.35 11.79 -6.68
CA MET A 362 43.52 10.33 -6.58
C MET A 362 44.28 9.55 -7.66
N LYS A 363 45.45 9.05 -7.26
CA LYS A 363 46.18 8.02 -8.03
C LYS A 363 45.95 6.65 -7.41
N TYR A 364 45.52 5.71 -8.26
CA TYR A 364 45.51 4.29 -7.98
C TYR A 364 46.96 3.84 -7.78
N PHE A 365 47.26 3.33 -6.59
CA PHE A 365 48.43 2.49 -6.40
C PHE A 365 48.03 1.07 -6.78
N SER A 366 49.00 0.21 -7.09
CA SER A 366 48.80 -1.20 -7.43
C SER A 366 48.02 -1.99 -6.36
N GLN A 367 48.12 -3.32 -6.31
CA GLN A 367 47.28 -4.29 -5.56
C GLN A 367 46.99 -4.05 -4.04
N HIS A 368 47.32 -2.90 -3.45
CA HIS A 368 47.29 -2.62 -2.02
C HIS A 368 46.60 -1.30 -1.60
N GLY A 369 46.03 -0.47 -2.49
CA GLY A 369 45.31 0.72 -2.00
C GLY A 369 44.95 1.83 -2.99
N PHE A 370 44.07 2.75 -2.56
CA PHE A 370 43.91 4.06 -3.19
C PHE A 370 44.80 5.11 -2.50
N SER A 371 44.98 6.29 -3.11
CA SER A 371 45.49 7.47 -2.40
C SER A 371 44.54 8.64 -2.62
N ILE A 372 44.27 9.41 -1.57
CA ILE A 372 43.38 10.56 -1.62
C ILE A 372 44.16 11.81 -1.27
N GLN A 373 44.66 12.53 -2.27
CA GLN A 373 45.29 13.82 -2.02
C GLN A 373 44.23 14.91 -1.87
N TRP A 374 44.38 15.75 -0.85
CA TRP A 374 43.59 16.96 -0.66
C TRP A 374 44.50 18.13 -0.34
N SER A 375 44.01 19.34 -0.59
CA SER A 375 44.68 20.59 -0.21
C SER A 375 43.65 21.56 0.35
N ILE A 376 44.02 22.24 1.43
CA ILE A 376 43.22 23.31 2.04
C ILE A 376 43.82 24.62 1.53
N ILE A 377 43.01 25.40 0.81
CA ILE A 377 43.41 26.62 0.11
C ILE A 377 43.66 27.77 1.10
N ASP A 378 43.04 27.73 2.28
CA ASP A 378 43.09 28.83 3.25
C ASP A 378 43.90 28.47 4.50
N ASN A 379 44.89 29.31 4.83
CA ASN A 379 45.86 29.07 5.90
C ASN A 379 45.30 29.33 7.31
N TYR A 380 44.09 29.86 7.42
CA TYR A 380 43.50 30.31 8.68
C TYR A 380 42.41 29.40 9.25
N GLN A 381 42.06 28.32 8.57
CA GLN A 381 41.01 27.39 9.04
C GLN A 381 41.55 25.97 9.19
N THR A 382 41.18 25.32 10.29
CA THR A 382 41.49 23.92 10.59
C THR A 382 40.22 23.11 10.52
N ILE A 383 40.25 21.98 9.83
CA ILE A 383 39.10 21.06 9.77
C ILE A 383 39.11 20.23 11.05
N ASP A 384 37.95 20.12 11.73
CA ASP A 384 37.89 19.43 13.02
C ASP A 384 38.20 17.94 12.86
N TYR A 385 37.60 17.27 11.87
CA TYR A 385 38.03 15.94 11.40
C TYR A 385 37.50 15.60 10.00
N LEU A 386 38.16 14.62 9.34
CA LEU A 386 37.75 14.04 8.06
C LEU A 386 37.33 12.59 8.30
N GLN A 387 36.17 12.21 7.76
CA GLN A 387 35.75 10.81 7.75
C GLN A 387 35.63 10.31 6.31
N ILE A 388 36.24 9.15 6.05
CA ILE A 388 36.15 8.45 4.76
C ILE A 388 35.38 7.15 4.99
N THR A 389 34.34 6.93 4.18
CA THR A 389 33.56 5.70 4.23
C THR A 389 33.66 4.99 2.89
N ILE A 390 34.20 3.77 2.92
CA ILE A 390 34.27 2.87 1.76
C ILE A 390 33.51 1.57 2.05
N ASP A 391 33.45 1.16 3.33
CA ASP A 391 32.54 0.13 3.89
C ASP A 391 32.44 0.23 5.43
N LYS A 392 33.56 0.59 6.09
CA LYS A 392 33.61 1.02 7.50
C LYS A 392 34.14 2.46 7.59
N PRO A 393 33.69 3.26 8.57
CA PRO A 393 34.13 4.64 8.70
C PRO A 393 35.57 4.71 9.19
N TYR A 394 36.47 5.20 8.33
CA TYR A 394 37.81 5.63 8.72
C TYR A 394 37.74 7.06 9.22
N ARG A 395 38.12 7.29 10.49
CA ARG A 395 38.14 8.62 11.10
C ARG A 395 39.57 9.06 11.32
N THR A 396 39.95 10.20 10.77
CA THR A 396 41.18 10.86 11.21
C THR A 396 40.90 11.51 12.57
N SER A 397 41.63 11.10 13.60
CA SER A 397 41.43 11.59 14.98
C SER A 397 42.06 12.97 15.24
N ARG A 398 42.63 13.60 14.22
CA ARG A 398 43.43 14.83 14.35
C ARG A 398 42.82 15.96 13.51
N LYS A 399 42.82 17.17 14.07
CA LYS A 399 42.53 18.41 13.35
C LYS A 399 43.48 18.54 12.16
N ILE A 400 42.94 18.75 10.97
CA ILE A 400 43.71 18.81 9.74
C ILE A 400 44.05 20.28 9.45
N SER A 401 45.34 20.56 9.29
CA SER A 401 45.88 21.91 9.00
C SER A 401 46.08 22.13 7.50
N SER A 402 46.32 23.37 7.07
CA SER A 402 46.42 23.70 5.65
C SER A 402 47.64 23.08 4.95
N ASN A 403 47.53 22.82 3.64
CA ASN A 403 48.60 22.26 2.79
C ASN A 403 49.17 20.88 3.20
N GLN A 404 48.32 19.93 3.64
CA GLN A 404 48.77 18.57 3.93
C GLN A 404 48.25 17.54 2.91
N THR A 405 49.19 16.88 2.21
CA THR A 405 48.90 15.67 1.43
C THR A 405 48.86 14.48 2.37
N HIS A 406 47.76 13.72 2.37
CA HIS A 406 47.68 12.46 3.07
C HIS A 406 47.40 11.34 2.08
N ALA A 407 48.07 10.20 2.23
CA ALA A 407 47.79 9.00 1.47
C ALA A 407 47.16 7.96 2.42
N ILE A 408 46.00 7.43 2.05
CA ILE A 408 45.32 6.41 2.85
C ILE A 408 45.39 5.10 2.10
N ILE A 409 46.31 4.24 2.51
CA ILE A 409 46.49 2.91 1.93
C ILE A 409 45.43 2.01 2.56
N LEU A 410 44.49 1.56 1.74
CA LEU A 410 43.46 0.61 2.15
C LEU A 410 43.87 -0.77 1.67
N ASN A 411 44.31 -1.61 2.62
CA ASN A 411 44.61 -3.00 2.34
C ASN A 411 43.31 -3.73 1.95
N ASN A 412 43.35 -4.57 0.92
CA ASN A 412 42.26 -5.46 0.45
C ASN A 412 41.16 -4.84 -0.44
N ILE A 413 41.52 -3.99 -1.41
CA ILE A 413 40.58 -3.56 -2.47
C ILE A 413 40.55 -4.59 -3.61
N GLU A 414 39.36 -5.01 -4.00
CA GLU A 414 39.13 -5.95 -5.10
C GLU A 414 39.15 -5.23 -6.47
N LEU A 415 39.74 -5.89 -7.46
CA LEU A 415 39.78 -5.41 -8.85
C LEU A 415 38.40 -5.57 -9.52
N TYR A 416 38.05 -4.65 -10.43
CA TYR A 416 36.79 -4.63 -11.18
C TYR A 416 35.51 -4.42 -10.34
N GLN A 417 35.63 -3.76 -9.20
CA GLN A 417 34.49 -3.40 -8.35
C GLN A 417 34.21 -1.89 -8.35
N TYR A 418 32.95 -1.55 -8.08
CA TYR A 418 32.52 -0.18 -7.82
C TYR A 418 32.59 0.10 -6.33
N TYR A 419 33.37 1.10 -5.95
CA TYR A 419 33.43 1.61 -4.59
C TYR A 419 32.75 2.96 -4.50
N HIS A 420 31.91 3.13 -3.47
CA HIS A 420 31.32 4.43 -3.14
C HIS A 420 32.17 5.07 -2.05
N ILE A 421 32.87 6.16 -2.39
CA ILE A 421 33.71 6.87 -1.44
C ILE A 421 33.00 8.15 -1.05
N CYS A 422 32.64 8.28 0.23
CA CYS A 422 32.17 9.55 0.79
C CYS A 422 33.23 10.14 1.73
N LEU A 423 33.58 11.39 1.46
CA LEU A 423 34.36 12.28 2.30
C LEU A 423 33.39 13.17 3.08
N ILE A 424 33.42 13.09 4.40
CA ILE A 424 32.60 13.90 5.28
C ILE A 424 33.52 14.91 5.96
N LEU A 425 33.32 16.19 5.63
CA LEU A 425 33.99 17.31 6.26
C LEU A 425 33.12 17.79 7.42
N ILE A 426 33.69 17.77 8.63
CA ILE A 426 33.01 18.23 9.83
C ILE A 426 33.80 19.41 10.39
N HIS A 427 33.14 20.56 10.43
CA HIS A 427 33.67 21.82 10.92
C HIS A 427 32.65 22.46 11.88
N LYS A 428 33.14 23.23 12.85
CA LYS A 428 32.34 23.95 13.87
C LYS A 428 31.09 24.68 13.34
N TYR A 429 31.06 25.06 12.06
CA TYR A 429 29.96 25.80 11.44
C TYR A 429 29.29 25.09 10.24
N ALA A 430 29.78 23.93 9.79
CA ALA A 430 29.24 23.23 8.62
C ALA A 430 29.58 21.72 8.60
N ASN A 431 28.66 20.91 8.09
CA ASN A 431 28.84 19.48 7.82
C ASN A 431 28.62 19.21 6.33
N ASP A 432 29.70 19.16 5.56
CA ASP A 432 29.63 18.93 4.12
C ASP A 432 30.00 17.48 3.78
N LYS A 433 29.29 16.87 2.84
CA LYS A 433 29.53 15.48 2.37
C LYS A 433 29.82 15.48 0.88
N TYR A 434 30.94 14.88 0.49
CA TYR A 434 31.41 14.76 -0.88
C TYR A 434 31.51 13.28 -1.24
N CYS A 435 30.65 12.80 -2.13
CA CYS A 435 30.62 11.39 -2.51
C CYS A 435 30.97 11.21 -3.99
N GLN A 436 31.82 10.22 -4.29
CA GLN A 436 32.16 9.83 -5.65
C GLN A 436 32.20 8.31 -5.81
N ASP A 437 31.59 7.84 -6.91
CA ASP A 437 31.68 6.46 -7.36
C ASP A 437 32.99 6.23 -8.12
N ILE A 438 33.68 5.14 -7.82
CA ILE A 438 34.96 4.78 -8.44
C ILE A 438 34.91 3.35 -8.92
N PHE A 439 35.42 3.14 -10.13
CA PHE A 439 35.54 1.81 -10.72
C PHE A 439 37.01 1.41 -10.80
N THR A 440 37.39 0.29 -10.18
CA THR A 440 38.76 -0.24 -10.25
C THR A 440 39.00 -0.89 -11.61
N LYS A 441 39.74 -0.20 -12.50
CA LYS A 441 40.23 -0.78 -13.78
C LYS A 441 41.61 -1.44 -13.58
N THR A 442 42.05 -2.23 -14.57
CA THR A 442 43.36 -2.91 -14.62
C THR A 442 44.53 -2.00 -14.19
N PRO A 443 45.57 -2.54 -13.54
CA PRO A 443 46.67 -1.74 -13.04
C PRO A 443 47.45 -1.09 -14.18
N ILE A 444 47.45 0.24 -14.24
CA ILE A 444 48.41 0.98 -15.06
C ILE A 444 49.74 0.94 -14.32
N LEU A 445 50.72 0.25 -14.89
CA LEU A 445 52.05 0.04 -14.33
C LEU A 445 52.92 1.31 -14.45
N ASN A 446 52.54 2.39 -13.77
CA ASN A 446 53.43 3.54 -13.60
C ASN A 446 53.95 3.54 -12.16
N LYS A 447 55.21 3.08 -12.00
CA LYS A 447 55.97 3.23 -10.75
C LYS A 447 56.07 4.72 -10.43
N MET A 448 55.25 5.20 -9.50
CA MET A 448 55.45 6.49 -8.87
C MET A 448 56.30 6.28 -7.61
N LYS A 449 57.44 6.97 -7.53
CA LYS A 449 58.19 7.11 -6.27
C LYS A 449 57.37 8.00 -5.35
N LEU A 450 57.02 7.48 -4.16
CA LEU A 450 56.52 8.29 -3.04
C LEU A 450 57.58 9.34 -2.71
N GLN A 451 57.18 10.60 -2.56
CA GLN A 451 58.10 11.65 -2.09
C GLN A 451 58.10 11.64 -0.56
N GLU A 452 59.22 12.01 0.07
CA GLU A 452 59.40 12.00 1.54
C GLU A 452 58.40 12.87 2.32
N THR A 453 57.59 13.68 1.63
CA THR A 453 56.50 14.48 2.23
C THR A 453 55.18 13.72 2.36
N ASP A 454 55.07 12.50 1.83
CA ASP A 454 53.85 11.69 1.92
C ASP A 454 53.83 10.95 3.27
N VAL A 455 53.02 11.43 4.21
CA VAL A 455 52.85 10.78 5.52
C VAL A 455 52.04 9.50 5.34
N ILE A 456 52.69 8.35 5.57
CA ILE A 456 52.07 7.03 5.57
C ILE A 456 51.52 6.76 6.96
N LEU A 457 50.21 6.56 7.07
CA LEU A 457 49.59 6.03 8.28
C LEU A 457 49.62 4.50 8.20
N ASN A 458 50.66 3.89 8.76
CA ASN A 458 50.60 2.49 9.13
C ASN A 458 49.89 2.37 10.49
N ASP A 459 49.01 1.38 10.62
CA ASP A 459 48.37 1.02 11.89
C ASP A 459 49.45 0.57 12.89
N ASP A 460 49.90 1.50 13.74
CA ASP A 460 50.64 1.16 14.96
C ASP A 460 49.66 0.64 16.02
N ASN A 461 49.43 -0.67 15.98
CA ASN A 461 49.23 -1.48 17.17
C ASN A 461 50.24 -2.64 17.14
N ASN A 462 51.53 -2.30 17.24
CA ASN A 462 52.56 -3.22 17.71
C ASN A 462 53.72 -2.41 18.29
N ASN A 463 53.85 -2.45 19.62
CA ASN A 463 54.97 -1.84 20.31
C ASN A 463 56.27 -2.61 20.04
N ASN A 464 57.24 -1.85 19.52
CA ASN A 464 58.68 -1.84 19.80
C ASN A 464 59.63 -2.85 19.12
N ASN A 465 60.26 -2.34 18.05
CA ASN A 465 61.71 -2.15 17.83
C ASN A 465 62.72 -3.17 18.38
N GLU A 466 63.48 -3.78 17.46
CA GLU A 466 64.78 -4.46 17.67
C GLU A 466 65.91 -3.45 17.95
N ILE A 467 66.72 -3.65 19.01
CA ILE A 467 68.19 -3.40 19.07
C ILE A 467 68.83 -4.39 20.11
N GLU A 468 70.05 -4.85 19.79
CA GLU A 468 70.87 -6.00 20.20
C GLU A 468 71.50 -6.13 21.64
N ILE A 469 71.76 -7.40 22.00
CA ILE A 469 72.78 -8.07 22.89
C ILE A 469 72.87 -7.74 24.40
N ASN A 470 72.49 -8.72 25.27
CA ASN A 470 73.39 -9.43 26.21
C ASN A 470 72.66 -10.53 27.03
N THR A 471 73.45 -11.51 27.48
CA THR A 471 73.09 -12.79 28.11
C THR A 471 72.60 -12.72 29.56
N ASN A 472 71.76 -13.71 29.92
CA ASN A 472 71.40 -14.22 31.25
C ASN A 472 70.59 -13.30 32.19
N ASP A 473 69.30 -13.58 32.37
CA ASP A 473 68.75 -14.19 33.61
C ASP A 473 67.20 -14.15 33.64
N PHE A 474 66.64 -15.34 33.90
CA PHE A 474 65.37 -15.67 34.56
C PHE A 474 64.18 -14.68 34.56
N ASN A 475 63.02 -15.16 34.04
CA ASN A 475 61.83 -15.37 34.88
C ASN A 475 60.68 -16.09 34.13
N ASP A 476 60.70 -17.43 34.14
CA ASP A 476 59.61 -18.31 33.65
C ASP A 476 58.33 -18.26 34.52
N ASN A 477 58.32 -17.50 35.62
CA ASN A 477 57.21 -17.50 36.57
C ASN A 477 55.98 -16.70 36.11
N HIS A 478 56.14 -15.69 35.24
CA HIS A 478 55.01 -14.84 34.83
C HIS A 478 54.10 -15.49 33.78
N LEU A 479 54.65 -16.35 32.92
CA LEU A 479 53.88 -17.06 31.90
C LEU A 479 53.01 -18.16 32.53
N TYR A 480 53.53 -18.85 33.55
CA TYR A 480 52.77 -19.86 34.31
C TYR A 480 51.60 -19.24 35.08
N LEU A 481 51.78 -18.06 35.70
CA LEU A 481 50.69 -17.37 36.41
C LEU A 481 49.56 -16.91 35.48
N LEU A 482 49.88 -16.48 34.25
CA LEU A 482 48.90 -16.11 33.23
C LEU A 482 48.12 -17.33 32.69
N LEU A 483 48.80 -18.46 32.47
CA LEU A 483 48.18 -19.72 32.07
C LEU A 483 47.31 -20.33 33.19
N ILE A 484 47.74 -20.23 34.45
CA ILE A 484 46.92 -20.65 35.60
C ILE A 484 45.69 -19.74 35.73
N GLY A 485 45.84 -18.42 35.54
CA GLY A 485 44.73 -17.47 35.58
C GLY A 485 43.67 -17.69 34.49
N SER A 486 44.09 -17.98 33.26
CA SER A 486 43.15 -18.27 32.16
C SER A 486 42.43 -19.60 32.36
N CYS A 487 43.11 -20.63 32.85
CA CYS A 487 42.51 -21.92 33.19
C CYS A 487 41.52 -21.80 34.36
N ILE A 488 41.85 -21.04 35.41
CA ILE A 488 40.93 -20.81 36.55
C ILE A 488 39.71 -19.99 36.10
N GLY A 489 39.90 -18.98 35.24
CA GLY A 489 38.79 -18.19 34.67
C GLY A 489 37.84 -19.05 33.82
N ALA A 490 38.38 -19.92 32.98
CA ALA A 490 37.59 -20.88 32.20
C ALA A 490 36.84 -21.85 33.13
N LEU A 491 37.48 -22.34 34.19
CA LEU A 491 36.84 -23.23 35.16
C LEU A 491 35.67 -22.55 35.90
N LEU A 492 35.85 -21.30 36.34
CA LEU A 492 34.81 -20.50 37.00
C LEU A 492 33.62 -20.23 36.08
N THR A 493 33.88 -19.90 34.80
CA THR A 493 32.80 -19.69 33.82
C THR A 493 32.02 -20.97 33.54
N PHE A 494 32.71 -22.11 33.48
CA PHE A 494 32.07 -23.42 33.31
C PHE A 494 31.20 -23.79 34.52
N ILE A 495 31.68 -23.56 35.75
CA ILE A 495 30.92 -23.78 36.98
C ILE A 495 29.68 -22.86 37.03
N LEU A 496 29.81 -21.60 36.62
CA LEU A 496 28.67 -20.67 36.54
C LEU A 496 27.63 -21.12 35.53
N LEU A 497 28.04 -21.59 34.35
CA LEU A 497 27.14 -22.17 33.36
C LEU A 497 26.45 -23.43 33.89
N LEU A 498 27.19 -24.32 34.55
CA LEU A 498 26.65 -25.56 35.09
C LEU A 498 25.66 -25.32 36.24
N THR A 499 25.96 -24.36 37.12
CA THR A 499 25.06 -23.94 38.20
C THR A 499 23.81 -23.26 37.65
N CYS A 500 23.94 -22.44 36.60
CA CYS A 500 22.79 -21.81 35.94
C CYS A 500 21.90 -22.86 35.24
N CYS A 501 22.50 -23.83 34.54
CA CYS A 501 21.78 -24.98 33.98
C CYS A 501 21.11 -25.83 35.06
N TYR A 502 21.78 -26.07 36.19
CA TYR A 502 21.21 -26.79 37.33
C TYR A 502 20.05 -26.03 37.98
N LEU A 503 20.14 -24.70 38.11
CA LEU A 503 19.06 -23.84 38.57
C LEU A 503 17.87 -23.86 37.60
N CYS A 504 18.10 -23.79 36.29
CA CYS A 504 17.05 -23.96 35.28
C CYS A 504 16.40 -25.35 35.34
N TYR A 505 17.20 -26.40 35.50
CA TYR A 505 16.69 -27.76 35.69
C TYR A 505 15.86 -27.88 36.98
N ARG A 506 16.32 -27.29 38.09
CA ARG A 506 15.58 -27.25 39.35
C ARG A 506 14.28 -26.45 39.23
N LEU A 507 14.27 -25.32 38.52
CA LEU A 507 13.07 -24.52 38.24
C LEU A 507 12.08 -25.31 37.38
N HIS A 508 12.56 -26.03 36.35
CA HIS A 508 11.71 -26.90 35.55
C HIS A 508 11.14 -28.06 36.39
N LYS A 509 11.97 -28.66 37.24
CA LYS A 509 11.56 -29.72 38.17
C LYS A 509 10.60 -29.21 39.24
N TYR A 510 10.76 -27.97 39.72
CA TYR A 510 9.84 -27.33 40.68
C TYR A 510 8.48 -27.04 40.03
N LYS A 511 8.47 -26.63 38.76
CA LYS A 511 7.26 -26.46 37.96
C LYS A 511 6.51 -27.78 37.76
N ASN A 512 7.23 -28.89 37.60
CA ASN A 512 6.65 -30.24 37.49
C ASN A 512 6.30 -30.89 38.86
N ILE A 513 6.78 -30.37 39.99
CA ILE A 513 6.49 -30.91 41.34
C ILE A 513 5.27 -30.22 41.99
N ASN A 514 4.89 -29.03 41.53
CA ASN A 514 3.69 -28.32 42.02
C ASN A 514 2.43 -28.57 41.16
N GLU A 515 2.49 -29.46 40.18
CA GLU A 515 1.31 -30.08 39.59
C GLU A 515 1.15 -31.46 40.22
N GLN A 516 0.36 -31.55 41.29
CA GLN A 516 -0.15 -32.85 41.70
C GLN A 516 -1.12 -33.39 40.62
N PRO A 517 -0.99 -34.67 40.26
CA PRO A 517 -1.90 -35.35 39.35
C PRO A 517 -3.14 -35.85 40.11
N ILE A 518 -4.33 -35.70 39.51
CA ILE A 518 -5.49 -36.51 39.89
C ILE A 518 -5.39 -37.82 39.09
N TYR A 519 -4.91 -38.84 39.80
CA TYR A 519 -5.04 -40.29 39.66
C TYR A 519 -5.18 -40.97 38.28
N GLU A 520 -4.29 -41.96 38.15
CA GLU A 520 -4.14 -43.01 37.15
C GLU A 520 -4.78 -44.33 37.66
N GLN A 521 -4.89 -45.32 36.74
CA GLN A 521 -4.97 -46.79 36.95
C GLN A 521 -6.36 -47.43 37.13
N CYS A 522 -6.67 -48.64 36.64
CA CYS A 522 -6.05 -49.59 35.70
C CYS A 522 -7.10 -50.68 35.37
N SER A 523 -6.82 -51.46 34.33
CA SER A 523 -7.59 -52.61 33.84
C SER A 523 -7.80 -53.78 34.82
N GLN A 524 -9.01 -54.35 34.85
CA GLN A 524 -9.37 -55.78 34.59
C GLN A 524 -10.54 -56.32 35.45
N HIS A 525 -11.45 -57.01 34.74
CA HIS A 525 -12.37 -58.09 35.15
C HIS A 525 -13.77 -57.79 35.75
N ILE A 526 -14.79 -57.93 34.88
CA ILE A 526 -15.93 -58.90 34.93
C ILE A 526 -17.31 -58.29 34.54
N HIS A 527 -17.95 -58.99 33.57
CA HIS A 527 -19.35 -58.98 33.09
C HIS A 527 -19.80 -58.00 31.96
N TYR A 528 -19.90 -58.58 30.75
CA TYR A 528 -20.91 -58.48 29.65
C TYR A 528 -22.10 -57.48 29.77
N PRO A 529 -22.84 -57.17 28.67
CA PRO A 529 -22.48 -57.01 27.25
C PRO A 529 -23.08 -55.72 26.58
N ILE A 530 -22.78 -55.53 25.28
CA ILE A 530 -23.67 -55.08 24.16
C ILE A 530 -23.18 -53.88 23.30
N TYR A 531 -22.70 -54.26 22.10
CA TYR A 531 -22.86 -53.71 20.73
C TYR A 531 -22.03 -52.52 20.18
N HIS A 532 -21.19 -52.90 19.18
CA HIS A 532 -20.88 -52.31 17.84
C HIS A 532 -20.39 -50.84 17.75
N SER A 533 -19.45 -50.45 16.89
CA SER A 533 -18.77 -51.06 15.73
C SER A 533 -17.55 -50.22 15.32
N HIS A 534 -16.61 -50.86 14.61
CA HIS A 534 -15.27 -50.43 14.20
C HIS A 534 -15.17 -49.26 13.17
N PRO A 535 -13.93 -48.73 12.94
CA PRO A 535 -13.56 -47.51 12.22
C PRO A 535 -12.99 -47.78 10.80
N THR A 536 -12.54 -46.75 10.08
CA THR A 536 -11.37 -46.85 9.16
C THR A 536 -10.79 -45.49 8.74
N CYS A 537 -9.46 -45.39 8.79
CA CYS A 537 -8.60 -44.44 8.07
C CYS A 537 -8.03 -45.13 6.81
N SER A 538 -7.67 -44.38 5.76
CA SER A 538 -6.53 -44.73 4.88
C SER A 538 -6.00 -43.55 4.04
N HIS A 539 -4.67 -43.56 3.87
CA HIS A 539 -3.81 -42.77 2.99
C HIS A 539 -3.61 -43.47 1.62
N HIS A 540 -3.35 -42.69 0.54
CA HIS A 540 -2.28 -42.82 -0.48
C HIS A 540 -2.67 -42.11 -1.80
N GLN A 541 -1.91 -41.10 -2.28
CA GLN A 541 -0.76 -41.10 -3.23
C GLN A 541 -1.08 -41.10 -4.74
N ILE A 542 -0.71 -39.96 -5.36
CA ILE A 542 -0.18 -39.62 -6.71
C ILE A 542 -0.04 -40.74 -7.77
N ILE A 543 -0.58 -40.52 -8.99
CA ILE A 543 0.04 -40.84 -10.32
C ILE A 543 -0.40 -39.81 -11.38
N TYR A 544 0.54 -39.48 -12.29
CA TYR A 544 0.53 -38.54 -13.42
C TYR A 544 -0.22 -39.03 -14.69
N ASN A 545 -0.76 -38.05 -15.43
CA ASN A 545 -0.96 -37.85 -16.89
C ASN A 545 -0.92 -39.03 -17.89
N SER A 546 -1.90 -39.05 -18.82
CA SER A 546 -1.75 -38.51 -20.20
C SER A 546 -3.04 -38.63 -21.05
N GLU A 547 -3.34 -37.55 -21.79
CA GLU A 547 -3.77 -37.45 -23.21
C GLU A 547 -4.90 -38.35 -23.77
N ASN A 548 -5.85 -37.96 -24.64
CA ASN A 548 -6.01 -36.88 -25.63
C ASN A 548 -7.52 -36.85 -26.03
N ILE A 549 -8.03 -35.70 -26.49
CA ILE A 549 -8.64 -35.50 -27.83
C ILE A 549 -9.22 -34.08 -27.94
N SER A 550 -9.04 -33.57 -29.14
CA SER A 550 -9.13 -32.24 -29.72
C SER A 550 -10.52 -31.82 -30.24
N ASN A 551 -10.56 -30.55 -30.68
CA ASN A 551 -11.45 -29.86 -31.63
C ASN A 551 -12.71 -29.19 -31.05
N SER A 552 -12.70 -27.86 -30.81
CA SER A 552 -12.85 -26.71 -31.76
C SER A 552 -14.29 -26.53 -32.25
N THR A 553 -14.97 -25.41 -32.03
CA THR A 553 -14.79 -24.17 -32.83
C THR A 553 -15.58 -22.99 -32.23
N ASP A 554 -14.96 -21.80 -32.30
CA ASP A 554 -15.46 -20.45 -32.63
C ASP A 554 -16.67 -19.80 -31.93
N SER A 555 -16.80 -18.48 -31.77
CA SER A 555 -15.97 -17.25 -31.77
C SER A 555 -17.01 -16.13 -31.48
N SER A 556 -16.81 -15.05 -30.71
CA SER A 556 -15.98 -13.90 -31.05
C SER A 556 -16.05 -12.86 -29.91
N ARG A 557 -14.87 -12.53 -29.37
CA ARG A 557 -14.56 -11.27 -28.68
C ARG A 557 -13.43 -10.65 -29.49
N ILE A 558 -13.55 -9.37 -29.83
CA ILE A 558 -12.46 -8.60 -30.44
C ILE A 558 -11.74 -7.85 -29.32
N ASP A 559 -10.46 -8.20 -29.17
CA ASP A 559 -9.42 -7.42 -28.53
C ASP A 559 -8.97 -6.27 -29.45
N ALA A 560 -8.56 -5.15 -28.86
CA ALA A 560 -7.69 -4.18 -29.52
C ALA A 560 -6.51 -3.87 -28.59
N SER A 561 -5.44 -4.64 -28.76
CA SER A 561 -4.08 -4.28 -28.38
C SER A 561 -3.43 -3.53 -29.55
N LEU A 562 -2.77 -2.41 -29.28
CA LEU A 562 -1.86 -1.75 -30.23
C LEU A 562 -0.50 -1.60 -29.56
N SER A 563 0.41 -2.48 -29.97
CA SER A 563 1.85 -2.34 -29.84
C SER A 563 2.33 -1.17 -30.71
N SER A 564 3.28 -0.38 -30.21
CA SER A 564 3.98 0.63 -31.00
C SER A 564 5.49 0.36 -30.97
N THR A 565 5.93 -0.46 -31.92
CA THR A 565 7.29 -0.39 -32.49
C THR A 565 7.19 -0.57 -34.00
N THR A 566 6.68 0.43 -34.72
CA THR A 566 7.00 0.65 -36.15
C THR A 566 6.88 2.13 -36.49
N ASN A 567 7.97 2.70 -37.00
CA ASN A 567 8.03 4.02 -37.60
C ASN A 567 7.19 4.05 -38.89
N ASN A 568 5.98 4.61 -38.86
CA ASN A 568 5.35 5.30 -40.01
C ASN A 568 4.02 5.98 -39.59
N PRO A 569 3.84 7.31 -39.81
CA PRO A 569 2.69 8.05 -39.30
C PRO A 569 1.54 8.01 -40.30
N LYS A 570 0.94 6.85 -40.53
CA LYS A 570 -0.36 6.72 -41.23
C LYS A 570 -1.11 5.53 -40.64
N HIS A 571 -2.33 5.79 -40.15
CA HIS A 571 -3.31 4.85 -39.56
C HIS A 571 -3.36 4.75 -38.04
N ILE A 572 -3.93 5.78 -37.41
CA ILE A 572 -4.79 5.62 -36.25
C ILE A 572 -6.04 6.43 -36.54
N TYR A 573 -7.15 5.80 -36.93
CA TYR A 573 -8.52 6.30 -36.74
C TYR A 573 -9.54 5.26 -37.23
N GLN A 574 -10.37 4.78 -36.30
CA GLN A 574 -11.77 4.32 -36.43
C GLN A 574 -12.07 3.54 -35.13
N THR A 575 -12.65 4.15 -34.11
CA THR A 575 -14.10 4.04 -33.86
C THR A 575 -14.61 5.22 -33.01
N ILE A 576 -15.09 6.28 -33.66
CA ILE A 576 -16.10 7.16 -33.09
C ILE A 576 -17.20 7.18 -34.14
N ASP A 577 -18.45 6.98 -33.71
CA ASP A 577 -19.58 7.03 -34.62
C ASP A 577 -19.62 8.38 -35.34
N SER A 578 -19.89 8.35 -36.65
CA SER A 578 -19.71 9.48 -37.56
C SER A 578 -20.59 10.70 -37.23
N GLN A 579 -21.65 10.50 -36.45
CA GLN A 579 -22.52 11.57 -35.94
C GLN A 579 -21.99 12.18 -34.64
N GLU A 580 -21.48 11.38 -33.71
CA GLU A 580 -20.87 11.87 -32.46
C GLU A 580 -19.59 12.66 -32.74
N TYR A 581 -18.76 12.20 -33.68
CA TYR A 581 -17.56 12.93 -34.09
C TYR A 581 -17.89 14.31 -34.68
N ARG A 582 -18.96 14.42 -35.48
CA ARG A 582 -19.39 15.70 -36.06
C ARG A 582 -19.99 16.64 -35.00
N SER A 583 -20.66 16.09 -33.99
CA SER A 583 -21.19 16.83 -32.85
C SER A 583 -20.07 17.38 -31.96
N LEU A 584 -19.15 16.51 -31.52
CA LEU A 584 -17.99 16.89 -30.71
C LEU A 584 -17.08 17.89 -31.41
N LYS A 585 -16.85 17.72 -32.71
CA LYS A 585 -16.03 18.65 -33.50
C LYS A 585 -16.69 20.04 -33.63
N ARG A 586 -18.02 20.11 -33.68
CA ARG A 586 -18.75 21.40 -33.67
C ARG A 586 -18.74 22.07 -32.30
N GLN A 587 -18.85 21.29 -31.22
CA GLN A 587 -18.83 21.83 -29.84
C GLN A 587 -17.43 22.24 -29.37
N HIS A 588 -16.37 21.60 -29.86
CA HIS A 588 -14.99 21.80 -29.37
C HIS A 588 -13.98 22.08 -30.49
N GLN A 589 -14.31 23.03 -31.36
CA GLN A 589 -13.52 23.33 -32.57
C GLN A 589 -12.08 23.78 -32.26
N GLN A 590 -11.87 24.59 -31.21
CA GLN A 590 -10.52 24.99 -30.77
C GLN A 590 -9.68 23.83 -30.26
N LEU A 591 -10.32 22.88 -29.55
CA LEU A 591 -9.64 21.72 -28.98
C LEU A 591 -9.16 20.76 -30.08
N PHE A 592 -9.95 20.64 -31.16
CA PHE A 592 -9.57 19.88 -32.34
C PHE A 592 -8.45 20.54 -33.17
N GLU A 593 -8.39 21.88 -33.22
CA GLU A 593 -7.28 22.59 -33.86
C GLU A 593 -5.99 22.50 -33.04
N LEU A 594 -6.07 22.61 -31.71
CA LEU A 594 -4.93 22.36 -30.81
C LEU A 594 -4.43 20.92 -30.88
N TRP A 595 -5.35 19.96 -30.95
CA TRP A 595 -5.01 18.55 -31.15
C TRP A 595 -4.31 18.32 -32.49
N LYS A 596 -4.78 18.94 -33.58
CA LYS A 596 -4.08 18.91 -34.88
C LYS A 596 -2.69 19.54 -34.80
N GLU A 597 -2.51 20.65 -34.09
CA GLU A 597 -1.20 21.25 -33.90
C GLU A 597 -0.26 20.36 -33.09
N SER A 598 -0.75 19.68 -32.04
CA SER A 598 0.02 18.69 -31.26
C SER A 598 0.50 17.54 -32.13
N VAL A 599 -0.39 17.00 -32.97
CA VAL A 599 -0.06 15.94 -33.93
C VAL A 599 0.97 16.41 -34.96
N LYS A 600 0.87 17.67 -35.44
CA LYS A 600 1.88 18.26 -36.34
C LYS A 600 3.25 18.44 -35.67
N GLN A 601 3.27 18.63 -34.35
CA GLN A 601 4.48 18.85 -33.55
C GLN A 601 5.04 17.57 -32.92
N ASN A 602 4.43 16.39 -33.15
CA ASN A 602 4.75 15.14 -32.45
C ASN A 602 4.80 15.30 -30.92
N ARG A 603 3.91 16.13 -30.36
CA ARG A 603 3.75 16.35 -28.92
C ARG A 603 2.56 15.59 -28.37
#